data_AF-U1MWR8-F1
#
_entry.id   AF-U1MWR8-F1
#
_cell.length_a   1.000
_cell.length_b   1.000
_cell.length_c   1.000
_cell.angle_alpha   90.00
_cell.angle_beta   90.00
_cell.angle_gamma   90.00
#
_symmetry.space_group_name_H-M   'P 1'
#
loop_
_entity.id
_entity.type
_entity.pdbx_description
1 polymer ?
#
loop_
_entity_poly.entity_id
_entity_poly.type
_entity_poly.pdbx_seq_one_letter_code
_entity_poly.pdbx_strand_id
1 'polypeptide(L)' 'MHPNVDIPWSLHAQLKEWAEETDPTLTESYTKLVKAGLNNVEHPDES' A
#
# COMPACT_ATOMS: atom_id res chain seq x y z
N MET A 1 -6.00 13.74 1.49
CA MET A 1 -5.39 14.02 0.17
C MET A 1 -5.60 12.79 -0.69
N HIS A 2 -6.30 12.93 -1.82
CA HIS A 2 -6.47 11.84 -2.79
C HIS A 2 -5.38 12.04 -3.87
N PRO A 3 -4.34 11.20 -3.91
CA PRO A 3 -3.39 11.26 -5.01
C PRO A 3 -4.13 10.83 -6.28
N ASN A 4 -3.97 11.60 -7.36
CA ASN A 4 -4.67 11.40 -8.64
C ASN A 4 -4.02 10.27 -9.44
N VAL A 5 -3.93 9.08 -8.84
CA VAL A 5 -3.29 7.89 -9.38
C VAL A 5 -4.38 6.84 -9.59
N ASP A 6 -4.54 6.38 -10.83
CA ASP A 6 -5.39 5.25 -11.13
C ASP A 6 -4.75 3.98 -10.56
N ILE A 7 -5.33 3.47 -9.48
CA ILE A 7 -4.89 2.23 -8.85
C ILE A 7 -5.74 1.10 -9.43
N PRO A 8 -5.11 0.02 -9.97
CA PRO A 8 -5.85 -1.12 -10.47
C PRO A 8 -6.83 -1.65 -9.42
N TRP A 9 -8.06 -1.93 -9.84
CA TRP A 9 -9.12 -2.42 -8.95
C TRP A 9 -8.71 -3.68 -8.18
N SER A 10 -7.90 -4.54 -8.80
CA SER A 10 -7.34 -5.73 -8.17
C SER A 10 -6.39 -5.43 -7.00
N LEU A 11 -5.61 -4.35 -7.07
CA LEU A 11 -4.72 -3.91 -5.99
C LEU A 11 -5.53 -3.25 -4.87
N HIS A 12 -6.54 -2.45 -5.24
CA HIS A 12 -7.45 -1.84 -4.29
C HIS A 12 -8.24 -2.89 -3.48
N ALA A 13 -8.73 -3.94 -4.13
CA ALA A 13 -9.44 -5.04 -3.46
C ALA A 13 -8.55 -5.74 -2.42
N GLN A 14 -7.34 -6.15 -2.82
CA GLN A 14 -6.38 -6.80 -1.90
C GLN A 14 -6.01 -5.91 -0.72
N LEU A 15 -5.79 -4.62 -0.97
CA LEU A 15 -5.46 -3.68 0.09
C LEU A 15 -6.65 -3.44 1.04
N LYS A 16 -7.88 -3.44 0.52
CA LYS A 16 -9.09 -3.35 1.33
C LYS A 16 -9.23 -4.57 2.25
N GLU A 17 -9.07 -5.77 1.70
CA GLU A 17 -9.10 -7.01 2.48
C GLU A 17 -8.05 -6.98 3.61
N TRP A 18 -6.80 -6.61 3.28
CA TRP A 18 -5.73 -6.45 4.27
C TRP A 18 -6.04 -5.40 5.35
N ALA A 19 -6.66 -4.28 4.96
CA ALA A 19 -7.06 -3.22 5.89
C ALA A 19 -8.17 -3.68 6.85
N GLU A 20 -9.14 -4.46 6.36
CA GLU A 20 -10.20 -5.07 7.16
C GLU A 20 -9.65 -6.11 8.16
N GLU A 21 -8.59 -6.83 7.79
CA GLU A 21 -7.94 -7.81 8.67
C GLU A 21 -7.00 -7.19 9.72
N THR A 22 -6.36 -6.06 9.39
CA THR A 22 -5.27 -5.50 10.21
C THR A 22 -5.72 -4.30 11.07
N ASP A 23 -6.97 -3.84 10.91
CA ASP A 23 -7.60 -2.64 11.49
C ASP A 23 -7.13 -1.23 11.01
N PRO A 24 -6.14 -1.02 10.11
CA PRO A 24 -5.81 0.32 9.64
C PRO A 24 -6.86 0.84 8.66
N THR A 25 -6.93 2.17 8.55
CA THR A 25 -7.73 2.77 7.47
C THR A 25 -7.16 2.42 6.09
N LEU A 26 -8.00 2.41 5.06
CA LEU A 26 -7.58 2.21 3.66
C LEU A 26 -6.43 3.16 3.26
N THR A 27 -6.48 4.41 3.71
CA THR A 27 -5.44 5.42 3.46
C THR A 27 -4.10 5.06 4.12
N GLU A 28 -4.12 4.60 5.36
CA GLU A 28 -2.92 4.13 6.04
C GLU A 28 -2.34 2.90 5.38
N SER A 29 -3.21 2.00 4.91
CA SER A 29 -2.81 0.81 4.17
C SER A 29 -2.09 1.16 2.89
N TYR A 30 -2.62 2.13 2.13
CA TYR A 30 -1.96 2.64 0.93
C TYR A 30 -0.62 3.27 1.26
N THR A 31 -0.57 4.06 2.34
CA THR A 31 0.67 4.74 2.76
C THR A 31 1.74 3.73 3.18
N LYS A 32 1.36 2.67 3.92
CA LYS A 32 2.27 1.59 4.32
C LYS A 32 2.77 0.81 3.12
N LEU A 33 1.88 0.44 2.20
CA LEU A 33 2.26 -0.30 0.98
C LEU A 33 3.25 0.50 0.14
N VAL A 34 2.98 1.79 -0.10
CA VAL A 34 3.86 2.66 -0.88
C VAL A 34 5.21 2.85 -0.18
N LYS A 35 5.24 3.06 1.14
CA LYS A 35 6.50 3.19 1.89
C LYS A 35 7.32 1.91 1.89
N ALA A 36 6.68 0.75 2.08
CA ALA A 36 7.34 -0.54 2.03
C ALA A 36 7.91 -0.84 0.64
N GLY A 37 7.13 -0.56 -0.41
CA GLY A 37 7.58 -0.68 -1.80
C GLY A 37 8.75 0.26 -2.11
N LEU A 38 8.69 1.51 -1.66
CA LEU A 38 9.76 2.49 -1.85
C LEU A 38 11.05 2.05 -1.12
N ASN A 39 10.94 1.60 0.12
CA ASN A 39 12.09 1.11 0.90
C ASN A 39 12.75 -0.11 0.24
N ASN A 40 11.96 -1.02 -0.34
CA ASN A 40 12.47 -2.19 -1.06
C ASN A 40 13.21 -1.78 -2.35
N VAL A 41 12.72 -0.75 -3.05
CA VAL A 41 13.39 -0.21 -4.25
C VAL A 41 14.65 0.58 -3.91
N GLU A 42 14.67 1.32 -2.79
CA GLU A 42 15.83 2.09 -2.33
C GLU A 42 16.93 1.19 -1.76
N HIS A 43 16.56 0.07 -1.13
CA HIS A 43 17.49 -0.88 -0.50
C HIS A 43 17.22 -2.32 -0.98
N PRO A 44 17.46 -2.63 -2.28
CA PRO A 44 17.16 -3.95 -2.84
C PRO A 44 18.05 -5.09 -2.31
N ASP A 45 19.14 -4.77 -1.59
CA ASP A 45 20.18 -5.71 -1.14
C ASP A 45 20.25 -5.88 0.40
N GLU A 46 19.38 -5.23 1.19
CA GLU A 46 19.35 -5.38 2.66
C GLU A 46 18.24 -6.34 3.15
N SER A 47 18.16 -7.53 2.54
CA SER A 47 17.28 -8.64 2.99
C SER A 47 17.97 -9.61 3.94
#